data_AF-A0A959EIM8-F1
#
_entry.id   AF-A0A959EIM8-F1
#
_cell.length_a   1.000
_cell.length_b   1.000
_cell.length_c   1.000
_cell.angle_alpha   90.00
_cell.angle_beta   90.00
_cell.angle_gamma   90.00
#
_symmetry.space_group_name_H-M   'P 1'
#
loop_
_entity.id
_entity.type
_entity.pdbx_description
1 polymer ?
#
loop_
_entity_poly.entity_id
_entity_poly.type
_entity_poly.pdbx_seq_one_letter_code
_entity_poly.pdbx_strand_id
1 'polypeptide(L)'
;MTSSKHTFLALLTGLVLLVLVSCQQPGVNKPGSEYMPDMGHSIAYEANVFNYYYLNTWDSASVVKLKDMSEPRNPVAGTVPRGYAGVSFAGDSDDQAAMLKTLHGQADGSIAVPLNGHVPYYYGNTEDER
;
A
#
# COMPACT_ATOMS: atom_id res chain seq x y z
N MET A 1 46.69 -44.02 5.46
CA MET A 1 45.34 -43.97 6.08
C MET A 1 45.02 -42.68 6.84
N THR A 2 45.97 -41.78 7.09
CA THR A 2 45.71 -40.50 7.79
C THR A 2 45.18 -39.40 6.85
N SER A 3 45.75 -39.27 5.63
CA SER A 3 45.35 -38.25 4.66
C SER A 3 43.84 -38.28 4.31
N SER A 4 43.28 -39.47 4.00
CA SER A 4 41.86 -39.65 3.71
C SER A 4 40.92 -39.29 4.88
N LYS A 5 41.36 -39.48 6.13
CA LYS A 5 40.59 -39.10 7.32
C LYS A 5 40.53 -37.58 7.49
N HIS A 6 41.61 -36.87 7.17
CA HIS A 6 41.64 -35.41 7.22
C HIS A 6 40.82 -34.78 6.08
N THR A 7 40.79 -35.39 4.89
CA THR A 7 39.92 -34.94 3.79
C THR A 7 38.45 -35.13 4.13
N PHE A 8 38.09 -36.27 4.74
CA PHE A 8 36.72 -36.56 5.16
C PHE A 8 36.27 -35.61 6.29
N LEU A 9 37.14 -35.35 7.26
CA LEU A 9 36.87 -34.40 8.34
C LEU A 9 36.64 -32.99 7.79
N ALA A 10 37.47 -32.53 6.86
CA ALA A 10 37.33 -31.21 6.24
C ALA A 10 36.03 -31.05 5.43
N LEU A 11 35.60 -32.10 4.72
CA LEU A 11 34.31 -32.13 4.04
C LEU A 11 33.15 -32.07 5.02
N LEU A 12 33.24 -32.80 6.14
CA LEU A 12 32.21 -32.81 7.18
C LEU A 12 32.08 -31.43 7.85
N THR A 13 33.19 -30.78 8.21
CA THR A 13 33.15 -29.41 8.75
C THR A 13 32.66 -28.41 7.73
N GLY A 14 33.03 -28.54 6.45
CA GLY A 14 32.52 -27.69 5.37
C GLY A 14 31.00 -27.80 5.19
N LEU A 15 30.45 -29.03 5.26
CA LEU A 15 29.01 -29.27 5.18
C LEU A 15 28.25 -28.68 6.37
N VAL A 16 28.78 -28.86 7.59
CA VAL A 16 28.16 -28.30 8.81
C VAL A 16 28.13 -26.77 8.76
N LEU A 17 29.20 -26.13 8.29
CA LEU A 17 29.24 -24.68 8.12
C LEU A 17 28.24 -24.17 7.07
N LEU A 18 28.05 -24.92 5.98
CA LEU A 18 27.05 -24.60 4.94
C LEU A 18 25.61 -24.61 5.49
N VAL A 19 25.27 -25.60 6.32
CA VAL A 19 23.93 -25.70 6.93
C VAL A 19 23.67 -24.52 7.87
N LEU A 20 24.66 -24.13 8.68
CA LEU A 20 24.51 -23.04 9.66
C LEU A 20 24.38 -21.65 9.02
N VAL A 21 24.91 -21.44 7.81
CA VAL A 21 24.84 -20.15 7.09
C VAL A 21 23.63 -20.07 6.13
N SER A 22 22.88 -21.17 5.96
CA SER A 22 21.77 -21.24 5.00
C SER A 22 20.49 -20.49 5.43
N CYS A 23 20.41 -20.00 6.67
CA CYS A 23 19.30 -19.16 7.12
C CYS A 23 19.33 -17.81 6.40
N GLN A 24 18.35 -17.55 5.52
CA GLN A 24 18.19 -16.25 4.86
C GLN A 24 17.88 -15.16 5.90
N GLN A 25 18.91 -14.43 6.32
CA GLN A 25 18.73 -13.27 7.19
C GLN A 25 18.17 -12.08 6.39
N PRO A 26 17.27 -11.28 6.99
CA PRO A 26 16.85 -10.02 6.39
C PRO A 26 18.05 -9.08 6.27
N GLY A 27 18.11 -8.38 5.15
CA GLY A 27 19.14 -7.38 4.86
C GLY A 27 18.52 -6.12 4.28
N VAL A 28 19.32 -5.08 4.05
CA VAL A 28 18.83 -3.75 3.60
C VAL A 28 17.91 -3.83 2.38
N ASN A 29 18.24 -4.71 1.42
CA ASN A 29 17.44 -4.94 0.20
C ASN A 29 16.83 -6.35 0.14
N LYS A 30 16.69 -7.02 1.29
CA LYS A 30 16.15 -8.38 1.38
C LYS A 30 15.16 -8.46 2.56
N PRO A 31 13.85 -8.51 2.31
CA PRO A 31 12.85 -8.54 3.37
C PRO A 31 12.92 -9.80 4.26
N GLY A 32 13.66 -10.83 3.84
CA GLY A 32 13.90 -12.04 4.61
C GLY A 32 13.05 -13.19 4.11
N SER A 33 12.74 -14.14 5.00
CA SER A 33 11.81 -15.24 4.73
C SER A 33 10.50 -14.98 5.49
N GLU A 34 9.38 -15.12 4.81
CA GLU A 34 8.06 -14.92 5.40
C GLU A 34 7.48 -16.26 5.87
N TYR A 35 7.06 -16.31 7.12
CA TYR A 35 6.30 -17.43 7.66
C TYR A 35 4.81 -17.14 7.44
N MET A 36 4.16 -17.93 6.58
CA MET A 36 2.77 -17.75 6.12
C MET A 36 2.55 -16.53 5.20
N PRO A 37 3.06 -16.56 3.96
CA PRO A 37 2.94 -15.45 3.02
C PRO A 37 1.53 -15.28 2.41
N ASP A 38 0.63 -16.27 2.55
CA ASP A 38 -0.72 -16.20 1.98
C ASP A 38 -1.61 -15.12 2.63
N MET A 39 -1.37 -14.82 3.91
CA MET A 39 -2.04 -13.76 4.67
C MET A 39 -1.31 -12.42 4.60
N GLY A 40 -0.04 -12.39 4.21
CA GLY A 40 0.77 -11.16 4.11
C GLY A 40 0.58 -10.41 2.80
N HIS A 41 0.21 -11.11 1.73
CA HIS A 41 0.00 -10.52 0.41
C HIS A 41 -1.47 -10.57 0.03
N SER A 42 -2.15 -9.42 0.10
CA SER A 42 -3.54 -9.26 -0.32
C SER A 42 -3.76 -9.74 -1.76
N ILE A 43 -4.84 -10.49 -1.99
CA ILE A 43 -5.36 -10.75 -3.36
C ILE A 43 -6.07 -9.50 -3.89
N ALA A 44 -6.57 -8.64 -2.99
CA ALA A 44 -7.19 -7.38 -3.34
C ALA A 44 -6.16 -6.36 -3.84
N TYR A 45 -6.60 -5.49 -4.76
CA TYR A 45 -5.82 -4.36 -5.21
C TYR A 45 -5.88 -3.22 -4.19
N GLU A 46 -4.75 -2.92 -3.57
CA GLU A 46 -4.61 -1.79 -2.65
C GLU A 46 -4.26 -0.50 -3.41
N ALA A 47 -4.91 0.60 -3.02
CA ALA A 47 -4.65 1.90 -3.63
C ALA A 47 -3.24 2.39 -3.26
N ASN A 48 -2.47 2.80 -4.26
CA ASN A 48 -1.11 3.34 -4.12
C ASN A 48 -0.08 2.35 -3.54
N VAL A 49 -0.36 1.04 -3.59
CA VAL A 49 0.57 0.00 -3.13
C VAL A 49 0.75 -1.04 -4.23
N PHE A 50 2.01 -1.24 -4.64
CA PHE A 50 2.37 -2.30 -5.58
C PHE A 50 2.80 -3.56 -4.83
N ASN A 51 1.84 -4.44 -4.53
CA ASN A 51 2.07 -5.68 -3.82
C ASN A 51 2.09 -6.87 -4.78
N TYR A 52 3.22 -7.09 -5.45
CA TYR A 52 3.36 -8.23 -6.36
C TYR A 52 3.69 -9.51 -5.58
N TYR A 53 2.80 -10.50 -5.67
CA TYR A 53 3.04 -11.83 -5.14
C TYR A 53 2.56 -12.90 -6.10
N TYR A 54 3.48 -13.69 -6.65
CA TYR A 54 3.23 -14.60 -7.76
C TYR A 54 2.14 -15.67 -7.52
N LEU A 55 1.82 -15.99 -6.26
CA LEU A 55 0.71 -16.90 -5.96
C LEU A 55 -0.66 -16.19 -5.92
N ASN A 56 -0.68 -14.87 -5.72
CA ASN A 56 -1.89 -14.06 -5.57
C ASN A 56 -2.06 -13.04 -6.72
N THR A 57 -1.10 -12.94 -7.63
CA THR A 57 -1.12 -12.03 -8.79
C THR A 57 -0.83 -12.79 -10.08
N TRP A 58 -1.65 -12.58 -11.10
CA TRP A 58 -1.61 -13.34 -12.36
C TRP A 58 -1.66 -12.44 -13.59
N ASP A 59 -0.67 -11.55 -13.73
CA ASP A 59 -0.62 -10.57 -14.83
C ASP A 59 -0.66 -11.21 -16.23
N SER A 60 -0.15 -12.43 -16.39
CA SER A 60 -0.18 -13.15 -17.68
C SER A 60 -1.57 -13.68 -18.06
N ALA A 61 -2.43 -13.93 -17.08
CA ALA A 61 -3.78 -14.43 -17.26
C ALA A 61 -4.85 -13.32 -17.09
N SER A 62 -4.47 -12.17 -16.54
CA SER A 62 -5.37 -11.05 -16.25
C SER A 62 -5.62 -10.18 -17.49
N VAL A 63 -6.81 -9.59 -17.56
CA VAL A 63 -7.17 -8.58 -18.57
C VAL A 63 -6.52 -7.22 -18.27
N VAL A 64 -6.25 -6.94 -17.00
CA VAL A 64 -5.64 -5.69 -16.53
C VAL A 64 -4.45 -6.01 -15.65
N LYS A 65 -3.33 -5.29 -15.85
CA LYS A 65 -2.12 -5.52 -15.06
C LYS A 65 -2.30 -5.03 -13.64
N LEU A 66 -1.66 -5.70 -12.68
CA LEU A 66 -1.61 -5.31 -11.28
C LEU A 66 -1.24 -3.83 -11.11
N LYS A 67 -0.20 -3.39 -11.82
CA LYS A 67 0.30 -2.02 -11.75
C LYS A 67 -0.78 -0.98 -12.08
N ASP A 68 -1.56 -1.22 -13.13
CA ASP A 68 -2.60 -0.28 -13.59
C ASP A 68 -3.78 -0.19 -12.62
N MET A 69 -3.93 -1.17 -11.74
CA MET A 69 -4.96 -1.24 -10.69
C MET A 69 -4.48 -0.66 -9.36
N SER A 70 -3.16 -0.75 -9.09
CA SER A 70 -2.54 -0.17 -7.90
C SER A 70 -2.33 1.34 -8.00
N GLU A 71 -2.21 1.89 -9.21
CA GLU A 71 -2.02 3.33 -9.41
C GLU A 71 -3.32 4.12 -9.18
N PRO A 72 -3.26 5.33 -8.60
CA PRO A 72 -4.41 6.23 -8.51
C PRO A 72 -4.98 6.55 -9.90
N ARG A 73 -6.29 6.42 -10.06
CA ARG A 73 -6.99 6.68 -11.33
C ARG A 73 -7.93 7.87 -11.17
N ASN A 74 -8.08 8.63 -12.24
CA ASN A 74 -9.08 9.70 -12.28
C ASN A 74 -10.47 9.11 -12.56
N PRO A 75 -11.53 9.63 -11.89
CA PRO A 75 -12.90 9.28 -12.23
C PRO A 75 -13.27 9.83 -13.62
N VAL A 76 -14.36 9.33 -14.19
CA VAL A 76 -14.88 9.83 -15.48
C VAL A 76 -15.27 11.31 -15.34
N ALA A 77 -15.00 12.10 -16.38
CA ALA A 77 -15.34 13.52 -16.40
C ALA A 77 -16.83 13.74 -16.09
N GLY A 78 -17.13 14.72 -15.23
CA GLY A 78 -18.50 15.00 -14.77
C GLY A 78 -18.99 14.12 -13.61
N THR A 79 -18.16 13.21 -13.09
CA THR A 79 -18.50 12.46 -11.87
C THR A 79 -18.59 13.40 -10.67
N VAL A 80 -19.74 13.42 -9.99
CA VAL A 80 -19.96 14.19 -8.76
C VAL A 80 -19.97 13.25 -7.55
N PRO A 81 -19.03 13.38 -6.60
CA PRO A 81 -19.05 12.58 -5.38
C PRO A 81 -20.27 12.94 -4.52
N ARG A 82 -20.83 11.95 -3.81
CA ARG A 82 -22.11 12.09 -3.08
C ARG A 82 -22.17 13.31 -2.15
N GLY A 83 -21.13 13.59 -1.38
CA GLY A 83 -21.13 14.73 -0.46
C GLY A 83 -20.63 16.05 -1.09
N TYR A 84 -20.28 16.05 -2.37
CA TYR A 84 -19.99 17.25 -3.16
C TYR A 84 -21.19 17.71 -4.01
N ALA A 85 -22.34 17.05 -3.94
CA ALA A 85 -23.52 17.42 -4.71
C ALA A 85 -23.89 18.92 -4.54
N GLY A 86 -23.91 19.42 -3.30
CA GLY A 86 -24.19 20.83 -3.02
C GLY A 86 -23.18 21.81 -3.63
N VAL A 87 -21.91 21.40 -3.75
CA VAL A 87 -20.87 22.18 -4.42
C VAL A 87 -21.04 22.11 -5.93
N SER A 88 -21.24 20.92 -6.49
CA SER A 88 -21.35 20.74 -7.95
C SER A 88 -22.62 21.34 -8.57
N PHE A 89 -23.68 21.58 -7.79
CA PHE A 89 -24.90 22.25 -8.24
C PHE A 89 -24.89 23.77 -7.99
N ALA A 90 -23.85 24.32 -7.36
CA ALA A 90 -23.72 25.77 -7.19
C ALA A 90 -23.37 26.44 -8.53
N GLY A 91 -23.97 27.60 -8.77
CA GLY A 91 -24.03 28.24 -10.10
C GLY A 91 -22.67 28.71 -10.62
N ASP A 92 -21.97 29.53 -9.83
CA ASP A 92 -20.67 30.09 -10.20
C ASP A 92 -19.55 29.60 -9.27
N SER A 93 -18.28 29.81 -9.64
CA SER A 93 -17.11 29.44 -8.83
C SER A 93 -17.13 30.09 -7.44
N ASP A 94 -17.69 31.29 -7.33
CA ASP A 94 -17.84 32.00 -6.06
C ASP A 94 -18.90 31.35 -5.15
N ASP A 95 -20.00 30.86 -5.73
CA ASP A 95 -21.03 30.12 -5.01
C ASP A 95 -20.50 28.75 -4.55
N GLN A 96 -19.68 28.09 -5.38
CA GLN A 96 -19.00 26.85 -5.01
C GLN A 96 -18.06 27.06 -3.82
N ALA A 97 -17.28 28.13 -3.83
CA ALA A 97 -16.39 28.50 -2.72
C ALA A 97 -17.18 28.84 -1.44
N ALA A 98 -18.30 29.55 -1.55
CA ALA A 98 -19.19 29.83 -0.43
C ALA A 98 -19.81 28.54 0.16
N MET A 99 -20.24 27.62 -0.70
CA MET A 99 -20.77 26.31 -0.28
C MET A 99 -19.70 25.47 0.42
N LEU A 100 -18.47 25.41 -0.12
CA LEU A 100 -17.33 24.76 0.54
C LEU A 100 -17.05 25.36 1.92
N LYS A 101 -17.05 26.70 2.05
CA LYS A 101 -16.87 27.39 3.33
C LYS A 101 -17.95 27.00 4.34
N THR A 102 -19.20 26.91 3.92
CA THR A 102 -20.32 26.44 4.77
C THR A 102 -20.14 24.97 5.17
N LEU A 103 -19.75 24.10 4.24
CA LEU A 103 -19.56 22.67 4.52
C LEU A 103 -18.36 22.41 5.46
N HIS A 104 -17.34 23.26 5.41
CA HIS A 104 -16.20 23.24 6.34
C HIS A 104 -16.49 23.90 7.70
N GLY A 105 -17.70 24.42 7.94
CA GLY A 105 -18.03 25.08 9.21
C GLY A 105 -17.37 26.45 9.38
N GLN A 106 -16.90 27.06 8.29
CA GLN A 106 -16.19 28.35 8.30
C GLN A 106 -17.11 29.55 8.01
N ALA A 107 -18.38 29.29 7.68
CA ALA A 107 -19.41 30.31 7.50
C ALA A 107 -20.18 30.58 8.80
N ASP A 108 -20.79 31.75 8.91
CA ASP A 108 -21.56 32.12 10.11
C ASP A 108 -22.77 31.20 10.29
N GLY A 109 -22.95 30.65 11.49
CA GLY A 109 -24.00 29.67 11.79
C GLY A 109 -23.87 28.30 11.11
N SER A 110 -22.70 27.98 10.51
CA SER A 110 -22.49 26.69 9.85
C SER A 110 -21.92 25.62 10.79
N ILE A 111 -22.25 24.36 10.52
CA ILE A 111 -21.73 23.18 11.21
C ILE A 111 -20.92 22.38 10.20
N ALA A 112 -19.68 22.00 10.56
CA ALA A 112 -18.83 21.22 9.68
C ALA A 112 -19.44 19.85 9.36
N VAL A 113 -19.56 19.53 8.07
CA VAL A 113 -20.06 18.24 7.58
C VAL A 113 -18.97 17.59 6.72
N PRO A 114 -18.61 16.32 6.95
CA PRO A 114 -17.65 15.64 6.09
C PRO A 114 -18.21 15.50 4.66
N LEU A 115 -17.49 16.04 3.68
CA LEU A 115 -17.86 16.03 2.26
C LEU A 115 -17.80 14.64 1.61
N ASN A 116 -17.18 13.67 2.28
CA ASN A 116 -17.09 12.28 1.86
C ASN A 116 -16.89 11.39 3.10
N GLY A 117 -17.12 10.08 2.95
CA GLY A 117 -16.82 9.09 4.00
C GLY A 117 -15.32 8.90 4.28
N HIS A 118 -14.48 9.81 3.79
CA HIS A 118 -13.08 9.87 4.18
C HIS A 118 -13.06 10.39 5.62
N VAL A 119 -12.76 9.50 6.56
CA VAL A 119 -12.48 9.90 7.94
C VAL A 119 -11.31 10.89 7.88
N PRO A 120 -11.49 12.15 8.31
CA PRO A 120 -10.35 13.03 8.48
C PRO A 120 -9.51 12.40 9.58
N TYR A 121 -8.35 11.85 9.23
CA TYR A 121 -7.33 11.68 10.25
C TYR A 121 -7.08 13.09 10.80
N TYR A 122 -7.33 13.28 12.10
CA TYR A 122 -7.16 14.57 12.78
C TYR A 122 -5.69 14.95 12.97
N TYR A 123 -4.77 14.12 12.47
CA TYR A 123 -3.34 14.35 12.44
C TYR A 123 -2.99 14.99 11.11
N GLY A 124 -2.29 16.11 11.14
CA GLY A 124 -1.70 16.68 9.93
C GLY A 124 -0.69 15.71 9.33
N ASN A 125 -0.48 15.83 8.01
CA ASN A 125 0.63 15.17 7.32
C ASN A 125 1.96 15.88 7.68
N THR A 126 2.35 15.80 8.95
CA THR A 126 3.63 16.26 9.47
C THR A 126 4.38 15.07 10.08
N GLU A 127 5.71 15.11 10.08
CA GLU A 127 6.50 14.03 10.71
C GLU A 127 6.26 13.96 12.22
N ASP A 128 5.84 15.06 12.86
CA ASP A 128 5.57 15.11 14.29
C ASP A 128 4.27 14.40 14.68
N GLU A 129 3.35 14.20 13.73
CA GLU A 129 2.03 13.59 13.94
C GLU A 129 1.90 12.19 13.30
N ARG A 130 2.98 11.67 12.67
CA ARG A 130 3.07 10.35 12.01
C ARG A 130 3.78 9.31 12.90
#